data_AF-A0A7S0I5A5-F1
#
_entry.id   AF-A0A7S0I5A5-F1
#
_cell.length_a   1.000
_cell.length_b   1.000
_cell.length_c   1.000
_cell.angle_alpha   90.00
_cell.angle_beta   90.00
_cell.angle_gamma   90.00
#
_symmetry.space_group_name_H-M   'P 1'
#
loop_
_entity.id
_entity.type
_entity.pdbx_description
1 polymer ?
#
loop_
_entity_poly.entity_id
_entity_poly.type
_entity_poly.pdbx_seq_one_letter_code
_entity_poly.pdbx_strand_id
1 'polypeptide(L)'
;GGGGGTPLRKGEQVYYLQSDGSRLPGTVITVHTDEVPPYYTVSVDGQERSTERQRLLSLAQAGVAPPQPARMAPALEETSALPKLKLKKPSRSCADELRRPELGAVVTDMDDLLGDVGFKVRQLMYEALPVALPDDELFAVVVYTYDNNQSGEQPGNLYYELNNALRQRGAGRTAALQLWGGFLFYLLSALDKLTDTAGVVYRGYPDKHKVEEFYQVGRPIQWGAFSSTSTESTTARAFTDKDSGVIFKLTVLSGKVIKAYSYFSAENEVLISPQARFTVSSALYVGADGYTYLDLVEQSGTLFVS
;
A
#
# COMPACT_ATOMS: atom_id res chain seq x y z
N GLY A 1 -28.08 21.65 4.45
CA GLY A 1 -27.35 22.78 3.85
C GLY A 1 -26.13 23.07 4.69
N GLY A 2 -24.97 23.26 4.05
CA GLY A 2 -23.70 23.57 4.73
C GLY A 2 -22.59 22.55 4.46
N GLY A 3 -22.25 22.31 3.19
CA GLY A 3 -21.01 21.61 2.82
C GLY A 3 -19.81 22.51 3.07
N GLY A 4 -19.46 22.72 4.35
CA GLY A 4 -18.32 23.54 4.75
C GLY A 4 -17.03 22.74 4.67
N GLY A 5 -16.37 22.75 3.51
CA GLY A 5 -14.99 22.26 3.41
C GLY A 5 -14.06 23.02 4.36
N THR A 6 -12.99 22.38 4.81
CA THR A 6 -12.01 22.93 5.77
C THR A 6 -11.61 24.37 5.41
N PRO A 7 -11.59 25.33 6.35
CA PRO A 7 -11.22 26.72 6.08
C PRO A 7 -9.81 26.82 5.49
N LEU A 8 -9.65 27.61 4.43
CA LEU A 8 -8.36 27.86 3.78
C LEU A 8 -7.63 29.02 4.47
N ARG A 9 -6.29 29.02 4.40
CA ARG A 9 -5.43 30.05 5.01
C ARG A 9 -4.86 31.00 3.96
N LYS A 10 -4.54 32.24 4.37
CA LYS A 10 -3.75 33.17 3.54
C LYS A 10 -2.41 32.52 3.18
N GLY A 11 -2.02 32.63 1.91
CA GLY A 11 -0.83 32.01 1.33
C GLY A 11 -1.03 30.57 0.83
N GLU A 12 -2.20 29.97 1.08
CA GLU A 12 -2.48 28.61 0.63
C GLU A 12 -2.65 28.55 -0.89
N GLN A 13 -1.98 27.58 -1.53
CA GLN A 13 -2.19 27.29 -2.95
C GLN A 13 -3.53 26.59 -3.13
N VAL A 14 -4.26 26.94 -4.18
CA VAL A 14 -5.61 26.43 -4.48
C VAL A 14 -5.82 26.27 -5.99
N TYR A 15 -6.77 25.42 -6.39
CA TYR A 15 -7.40 25.51 -7.70
C TYR A 15 -8.70 26.30 -7.60
N TYR A 16 -8.83 27.33 -8.43
CA TYR A 16 -10.06 28.05 -8.68
C TYR A 16 -10.90 27.31 -9.72
N LEU A 17 -12.12 26.92 -9.36
CA LEU A 17 -13.07 26.25 -10.25
C LEU A 17 -13.82 27.27 -11.10
N GLN A 18 -13.63 27.19 -12.41
CA GLN A 18 -14.35 28.00 -13.38
C GLN A 18 -15.76 27.42 -13.63
N SER A 19 -16.66 28.23 -14.20
CA SER A 19 -18.05 27.83 -14.48
C SER A 19 -18.18 26.70 -15.50
N ASP A 20 -17.18 26.51 -16.36
CA ASP A 20 -17.09 25.42 -17.33
C ASP A 20 -16.49 24.13 -16.73
N GLY A 21 -16.20 24.12 -15.42
CA GLY A 21 -15.61 23.00 -14.70
C GLY A 21 -14.09 22.90 -14.79
N SER A 22 -13.43 23.79 -15.55
CA SER A 22 -11.97 23.86 -15.61
C SER A 22 -11.38 24.45 -14.33
N ARG A 23 -10.08 24.21 -14.11
CA ARG A 23 -9.38 24.54 -12.86
C ARG A 23 -8.16 25.39 -13.17
N LEU A 24 -8.06 26.55 -12.52
CA LEU A 24 -6.88 27.42 -12.63
C LEU A 24 -6.12 27.45 -11.30
N PRO A 25 -4.79 27.30 -11.31
CA PRO A 25 -4.00 27.43 -10.10
C PRO A 25 -4.06 28.87 -9.58
N GLY A 26 -4.09 29.03 -8.26
CA GLY A 26 -4.07 30.33 -7.62
C GLY A 26 -3.61 30.27 -6.18
N THR A 27 -3.48 31.44 -5.55
CA THR A 27 -3.05 31.57 -4.16
C THR A 27 -4.06 32.42 -3.38
N VAL A 28 -4.40 31.99 -2.17
CA VAL A 28 -5.26 32.78 -1.27
C VAL A 28 -4.49 34.00 -0.78
N ILE A 29 -4.95 35.19 -1.15
CA ILE A 29 -4.35 36.47 -0.77
C ILE A 29 -4.92 36.97 0.56
N THR A 30 -6.24 36.84 0.74
CA THR A 30 -6.94 37.29 1.95
C THR A 30 -8.14 36.39 2.22
N VAL A 31 -8.40 36.12 3.51
CA VAL A 31 -9.60 35.44 3.99
C VAL A 31 -10.43 36.49 4.73
N HIS A 32 -11.66 36.71 4.27
CA HIS A 32 -12.59 37.67 4.85
C HIS A 32 -13.61 36.92 5.70
N THR A 33 -13.58 37.15 7.00
CA THR A 33 -14.39 36.44 8.01
C THR A 33 -15.44 37.35 8.67
N ASP A 34 -15.56 38.57 8.18
CA ASP A 34 -16.54 39.58 8.57
C ASP A 34 -17.94 39.28 8.02
N GLU A 35 -18.05 38.43 7.00
CA GLU A 35 -19.31 37.93 6.45
C GLU A 35 -19.43 36.40 6.58
N VAL A 36 -20.68 35.89 6.68
CA VAL A 36 -20.98 34.46 6.76
C VAL A 36 -21.84 34.04 5.56
N PRO A 37 -21.40 33.10 4.70
CA PRO A 37 -20.14 32.35 4.79
C PRO A 37 -18.91 33.21 4.45
N PRO A 38 -17.70 32.85 4.93
CA PRO A 38 -16.49 33.59 4.62
C PRO A 38 -16.19 33.56 3.12
N TYR A 39 -15.65 34.66 2.60
CA TYR A 39 -15.19 34.76 1.22
C TYR A 39 -13.68 35.00 1.16
N TYR A 40 -13.11 34.73 -0.01
CA TYR A 40 -11.68 34.66 -0.23
C TYR A 40 -11.29 35.57 -1.38
N THR A 41 -10.21 36.32 -1.23
CA THR A 41 -9.52 36.95 -2.36
C THR A 41 -8.41 36.01 -2.79
N VAL A 42 -8.42 35.60 -4.05
CA VAL A 42 -7.42 34.70 -4.65
C VAL A 42 -6.75 35.38 -5.84
N SER A 43 -5.44 35.16 -6.00
CA SER A 43 -4.72 35.55 -7.22
C SER A 43 -4.69 34.35 -8.17
N VAL A 44 -5.20 34.53 -9.39
CA VAL A 44 -5.25 33.53 -10.46
C VAL A 44 -4.73 34.20 -11.73
N ASP A 45 -3.67 33.65 -12.32
CA ASP A 45 -2.97 34.22 -13.48
C ASP A 45 -2.55 35.69 -13.30
N GLY A 46 -2.15 36.06 -12.08
CA GLY A 46 -1.72 37.42 -11.74
C GLY A 46 -2.87 38.42 -11.56
N GLN A 47 -4.13 37.98 -11.62
CA GLN A 47 -5.31 38.81 -11.34
C GLN A 47 -5.99 38.40 -10.04
N GLU A 48 -6.37 39.38 -9.22
CA GLU A 48 -7.12 39.14 -8.00
C GLU A 48 -8.61 38.94 -8.29
N ARG A 49 -9.22 37.95 -7.61
CA ARG A 49 -10.63 37.60 -7.72
C ARG A 49 -11.21 37.31 -6.34
N SER A 50 -12.40 37.82 -6.06
CA SER A 50 -13.17 37.46 -4.86
C SER A 50 -14.05 36.24 -5.14
N THR A 51 -14.07 35.26 -4.24
CA THR A 51 -14.80 34.02 -4.44
C THR A 51 -15.17 33.31 -3.13
N GLU A 52 -16.05 32.32 -3.22
CA GLU A 52 -16.51 31.52 -2.09
C GLU A 52 -15.70 30.23 -1.94
N ARG A 53 -15.71 29.66 -0.72
CA ARG A 53 -15.00 28.41 -0.38
C ARG A 53 -15.26 27.26 -1.37
N GLN A 54 -16.47 27.18 -1.90
CA GLN A 54 -16.95 26.08 -2.77
C GLN A 54 -16.25 26.09 -4.14
N ARG A 55 -15.74 27.25 -4.57
CA ARG A 55 -15.00 27.41 -5.83
C ARG A 55 -13.50 27.21 -5.67
N LEU A 56 -13.04 26.90 -4.45
CA LEU A 56 -11.64 26.72 -4.13
C LEU A 56 -11.39 25.27 -3.71
N LEU A 57 -10.45 24.62 -4.38
CA LEU A 57 -9.92 23.32 -3.98
C LEU A 57 -8.51 23.54 -3.45
N SER A 58 -8.22 23.16 -2.21
CA SER A 58 -6.86 23.28 -1.66
C SER A 58 -5.89 22.50 -2.55
N LEU A 59 -4.77 23.10 -2.97
CA LEU A 59 -3.72 22.38 -3.71
C LEU A 59 -3.01 21.36 -2.81
N ALA A 60 -3.09 21.50 -1.48
CA ALA A 60 -2.66 20.44 -0.55
C ALA A 60 -3.58 19.22 -0.60
N GLN A 61 -4.83 19.38 -1.07
CA GLN A 61 -5.82 18.32 -1.26
C GLN A 61 -6.03 17.92 -2.74
N ALA A 62 -5.55 18.74 -3.68
CA ALA A 62 -5.74 18.57 -5.13
C ALA A 62 -4.43 18.54 -5.92
N GLY A 63 -3.28 18.60 -5.24
CA GLY A 63 -2.00 18.28 -5.83
C GLY A 63 -2.09 16.89 -6.41
N VAL A 64 -1.66 16.76 -7.67
CA VAL A 64 -0.90 15.58 -8.06
C VAL A 64 0.09 15.41 -6.92
N ALA A 65 -0.13 14.38 -6.10
CA ALA A 65 0.78 14.08 -5.02
C ALA A 65 2.18 14.10 -5.67
N PRO A 66 3.20 14.78 -5.09
CA PRO A 66 4.55 14.24 -5.28
C PRO A 66 4.40 12.74 -5.02
N PRO A 67 4.92 11.83 -5.87
CA PRO A 67 4.65 10.40 -5.73
C PRO A 67 4.73 10.13 -4.25
N GLN A 68 3.59 9.74 -3.64
CA GLN A 68 3.61 9.37 -2.23
C GLN A 68 4.83 8.46 -2.12
N PRO A 69 5.72 8.60 -1.13
CA PRO A 69 6.74 7.60 -0.90
C PRO A 69 6.02 6.29 -0.70
N ALA A 70 5.81 5.60 -1.80
CA ALA A 70 4.73 4.65 -1.92
C ALA A 70 5.28 3.40 -1.28
N ARG A 71 4.40 2.71 -0.55
CA ARG A 71 4.63 1.66 0.46
C ARG A 71 5.70 0.58 0.20
N MET A 72 6.26 0.50 -0.99
CA MET A 72 6.95 -0.65 -1.51
C MET A 72 8.40 -0.35 -1.87
N ALA A 73 9.22 0.18 -0.93
CA ALA A 73 10.66 0.02 -1.10
C ALA A 73 10.98 -1.48 -0.95
N PRO A 74 11.45 -2.16 -2.01
CA PRO A 74 11.60 -3.60 -1.99
C PRO A 74 13.06 -3.98 -1.71
N ALA A 75 13.24 -4.93 -0.79
CA ALA A 75 14.52 -5.59 -0.54
C ALA A 75 14.56 -6.93 -1.29
N LEU A 76 15.76 -7.33 -1.70
CA LEU A 76 16.01 -8.54 -2.46
C LEU A 76 15.97 -9.79 -1.60
N GLU A 77 15.52 -10.89 -2.20
CA GLU A 77 15.26 -12.14 -1.50
C GLU A 77 16.10 -13.27 -2.09
N GLU A 78 16.93 -13.91 -1.25
CA GLU A 78 17.65 -15.13 -1.62
C GLU A 78 16.72 -16.36 -1.60
N THR A 79 17.16 -17.50 -2.13
CA THR A 79 16.40 -18.77 -2.13
C THR A 79 16.56 -19.55 -0.81
N SER A 80 15.51 -20.21 -0.34
CA SER A 80 15.57 -21.36 0.59
C SER A 80 14.20 -22.03 0.73
N ALA A 81 14.16 -23.36 0.74
CA ALA A 81 12.96 -24.15 0.99
C ALA A 81 12.52 -24.02 2.45
N LEU A 82 11.53 -23.15 2.72
CA LEU A 82 10.99 -22.99 4.07
C LEU A 82 9.79 -23.93 4.33
N PRO A 83 9.68 -24.49 5.56
CA PRO A 83 8.51 -25.27 5.97
C PRO A 83 7.27 -24.37 6.10
N LYS A 84 6.08 -24.96 5.92
CA LYS A 84 4.79 -24.26 6.09
C LYS A 84 4.75 -23.51 7.43
N LEU A 85 4.25 -22.28 7.39
CA LEU A 85 4.08 -21.45 8.58
C LEU A 85 3.09 -22.12 9.54
N LYS A 86 3.58 -22.64 10.67
CA LYS A 86 2.72 -23.23 11.70
C LYS A 86 2.40 -22.17 12.74
N LEU A 87 1.33 -21.41 12.51
CA LEU A 87 0.82 -20.43 13.47
C LEU A 87 -0.18 -21.08 14.40
N LYS A 88 -0.17 -20.67 15.67
CA LYS A 88 -1.17 -21.07 16.65
C LYS A 88 -2.29 -20.04 16.64
N LYS A 89 -3.55 -20.49 16.72
CA LYS A 89 -4.69 -19.60 16.91
C LYS A 89 -4.49 -18.78 18.18
N PRO A 90 -4.52 -17.43 18.12
CA PRO A 90 -4.46 -16.58 19.29
C PRO A 90 -5.66 -16.76 20.21
N SER A 91 -5.46 -16.48 21.49
CA SER A 91 -6.56 -16.41 22.48
C SER A 91 -7.17 -15.01 22.61
N ARG A 92 -6.53 -14.00 22.02
CA ARG A 92 -6.94 -12.58 22.05
C ARG A 92 -7.40 -12.15 20.67
N SER A 93 -8.15 -11.04 20.58
CA SER A 93 -8.54 -10.43 19.30
C SER A 93 -7.33 -9.99 18.48
N CYS A 94 -7.52 -9.74 17.18
CA CYS A 94 -6.45 -9.23 16.32
C CYS A 94 -5.91 -7.87 16.82
N ALA A 95 -6.81 -6.99 17.26
CA ALA A 95 -6.43 -5.69 17.80
C ALA A 95 -5.62 -5.82 19.11
N ASP A 96 -5.98 -6.77 19.98
CA ASP A 96 -5.26 -6.99 21.24
C ASP A 96 -3.90 -7.67 21.05
N GLU A 97 -3.75 -8.50 20.01
CA GLU A 97 -2.44 -8.99 19.59
C GLU A 97 -1.52 -7.84 19.15
N LEU A 98 -2.06 -6.83 18.47
CA LEU A 98 -1.30 -5.64 18.04
C LEU A 98 -0.98 -4.67 19.18
N ARG A 99 -1.81 -4.59 20.23
CA ARG A 99 -1.55 -3.75 21.43
C ARG A 99 -0.44 -4.27 22.35
N ARG A 100 0.19 -5.39 22.00
CA ARG A 100 1.32 -5.91 22.76
C ARG A 100 2.45 -4.87 22.81
N PRO A 101 3.03 -4.57 24.00
CA PRO A 101 4.08 -3.56 24.13
C PRO A 101 5.26 -3.75 23.17
N GLU A 102 5.59 -5.00 22.85
CA GLU A 102 6.67 -5.33 21.93
C GLU A 102 6.42 -4.85 20.50
N LEU A 103 5.16 -4.79 20.06
CA LEU A 103 4.77 -4.26 18.74
C LEU A 103 4.65 -2.73 18.75
N GLY A 104 4.17 -2.15 19.85
CA GLY A 104 4.14 -0.69 20.05
C GLY A 104 5.53 -0.05 20.07
N ALA A 105 6.59 -0.83 20.31
CA ALA A 105 7.98 -0.37 20.20
C ALA A 105 8.50 -0.28 18.74
N VAL A 106 7.78 -0.88 17.77
CA VAL A 106 8.22 -0.97 16.37
C VAL A 106 7.26 -0.24 15.43
N VAL A 107 5.96 -0.26 15.73
CA VAL A 107 4.93 0.43 14.96
C VAL A 107 4.56 1.74 15.63
N THR A 108 4.69 2.83 14.89
CA THR A 108 4.41 4.19 15.37
C THR A 108 2.91 4.42 15.52
N ASP A 109 2.52 5.14 16.58
CA ASP A 109 1.14 5.56 16.86
C ASP A 109 0.10 4.42 16.81
N MET A 110 0.45 3.26 17.38
CA MET A 110 -0.37 2.06 17.34
C MET A 110 -1.83 2.30 17.79
N ASP A 111 -2.06 3.05 18.86
CA ASP A 111 -3.43 3.27 19.36
C ASP A 111 -4.29 4.09 18.39
N ASP A 112 -3.73 5.13 17.76
CA ASP A 112 -4.42 5.95 16.76
C ASP A 112 -4.72 5.11 15.51
N LEU A 113 -3.72 4.33 15.04
CA LEU A 113 -3.87 3.38 13.94
C LEU A 113 -5.01 2.39 14.20
N LEU A 114 -5.06 1.80 15.40
CA LEU A 114 -6.11 0.83 15.75
C LEU A 114 -7.49 1.51 15.87
N GLY A 115 -7.53 2.78 16.27
CA GLY A 115 -8.75 3.59 16.29
C GLY A 115 -9.32 3.82 14.89
N ASP A 116 -8.47 4.29 13.97
CA ASP A 116 -8.82 4.56 12.56
C ASP A 116 -9.27 3.28 11.84
N VAL A 117 -8.48 2.21 11.97
CA VAL A 117 -8.83 0.90 11.40
C VAL A 117 -10.16 0.41 11.97
N GLY A 118 -10.38 0.54 13.28
CA GLY A 118 -11.63 0.15 13.91
C GLY A 118 -12.84 0.90 13.33
N PHE A 119 -12.68 2.18 12.98
CA PHE A 119 -13.73 2.94 12.29
C PHE A 119 -13.98 2.40 10.88
N LYS A 120 -12.92 2.17 10.10
CA LYS A 120 -13.05 1.62 8.74
C LYS A 120 -13.68 0.22 8.72
N VAL A 121 -13.29 -0.66 9.64
CA VAL A 121 -13.88 -2.00 9.78
C VAL A 121 -15.39 -1.90 10.03
N ARG A 122 -15.82 -1.02 10.95
CA ARG A 122 -17.25 -0.80 11.21
C ARG A 122 -17.99 -0.31 9.98
N GLN A 123 -17.37 0.49 9.12
CA GLN A 123 -17.99 0.89 7.84
C GLN A 123 -18.14 -0.31 6.90
N LEU A 124 -17.06 -1.07 6.70
CA LEU A 124 -17.03 -2.22 5.79
C LEU A 124 -17.98 -3.35 6.21
N MET A 125 -18.28 -3.50 7.51
CA MET A 125 -19.27 -4.48 8.00
C MET A 125 -20.68 -4.27 7.45
N TYR A 126 -21.01 -3.05 6.99
CA TYR A 126 -22.30 -2.74 6.36
C TYR A 126 -22.23 -2.66 4.84
N GLU A 127 -21.05 -2.89 4.25
CA GLU A 127 -20.85 -2.94 2.81
C GLU A 127 -21.01 -4.38 2.28
N ALA A 128 -21.44 -4.52 1.03
CA ALA A 128 -21.50 -5.81 0.35
C ALA A 128 -20.09 -6.23 -0.10
N LEU A 129 -19.34 -6.87 0.79
CA LEU A 129 -18.02 -7.41 0.50
C LEU A 129 -18.11 -8.69 -0.35
N PRO A 130 -17.13 -8.96 -1.24
CA PRO A 130 -17.11 -10.19 -2.04
C PRO A 130 -17.17 -11.47 -1.20
N VAL A 131 -16.50 -11.45 -0.04
CA VAL A 131 -16.51 -12.50 0.97
C VAL A 131 -16.73 -11.84 2.32
N ALA A 132 -17.72 -12.30 3.08
CA ALA A 132 -17.92 -11.86 4.45
C ALA A 132 -16.83 -12.48 5.35
N LEU A 133 -15.93 -11.64 5.85
CA LEU A 133 -14.87 -12.05 6.76
C LEU A 133 -15.31 -11.83 8.22
N PRO A 134 -14.93 -12.73 9.15
CA PRO A 134 -15.04 -12.47 10.59
C PRO A 134 -14.31 -11.17 11.00
N ASP A 135 -14.80 -10.50 12.04
CA ASP A 135 -14.33 -9.17 12.46
C ASP A 135 -12.80 -9.07 12.60
N ASP A 136 -12.16 -10.02 13.30
CA ASP A 136 -10.71 -10.02 13.49
C ASP A 136 -9.92 -10.22 12.18
N GLU A 137 -10.48 -10.98 11.25
CA GLU A 137 -9.87 -11.27 9.96
C GLU A 137 -10.03 -10.08 9.00
N LEU A 138 -11.20 -9.46 8.99
CA LEU A 138 -11.44 -8.20 8.29
C LEU A 138 -10.51 -7.11 8.83
N PHE A 139 -10.42 -6.99 10.16
CA PHE A 139 -9.51 -6.06 10.83
C PHE A 139 -8.07 -6.26 10.37
N ALA A 140 -7.61 -7.51 10.29
CA ALA A 140 -6.25 -7.84 9.87
C ALA A 140 -5.93 -7.38 8.44
N VAL A 141 -6.86 -7.53 7.50
CA VAL A 141 -6.67 -7.04 6.12
C VAL A 141 -6.67 -5.51 6.09
N VAL A 142 -7.61 -4.87 6.77
CA VAL A 142 -7.70 -3.39 6.81
C VAL A 142 -6.43 -2.79 7.39
N VAL A 143 -5.95 -3.27 8.54
CA VAL A 143 -4.74 -2.73 9.19
C VAL A 143 -3.47 -3.00 8.39
N TYR A 144 -3.37 -4.15 7.72
CA TYR A 144 -2.23 -4.42 6.83
C TYR A 144 -2.15 -3.39 5.68
N THR A 145 -3.29 -2.88 5.24
CA THR A 145 -3.34 -1.87 4.16
C THR A 145 -3.40 -0.43 4.68
N TYR A 146 -3.28 -0.23 5.99
CA TYR A 146 -3.19 1.10 6.58
C TYR A 146 -1.78 1.65 6.38
N ASP A 147 -1.72 2.94 6.04
CA ASP A 147 -0.49 3.69 5.88
C ASP A 147 -0.68 4.99 6.61
N ASN A 148 0.16 5.16 7.63
CA ASN A 148 0.02 6.25 8.57
C ASN A 148 0.31 7.60 7.92
N ASN A 149 0.91 7.69 6.72
CA ASN A 149 1.10 8.92 5.92
C ASN A 149 1.65 10.16 6.68
N GLN A 150 2.04 10.01 7.94
CA GLN A 150 2.35 11.12 8.85
C GLN A 150 3.79 11.61 8.69
N SER A 151 4.69 10.75 8.20
CA SER A 151 6.11 11.08 8.03
C SER A 151 6.56 11.15 6.56
N GLY A 152 5.79 10.58 5.62
CA GLY A 152 6.34 10.24 4.30
C GLY A 152 7.49 9.20 4.39
N GLU A 153 7.71 8.62 5.55
CA GLU A 153 8.72 7.61 5.80
C GLU A 153 8.01 6.26 6.02
N GLN A 154 8.44 5.24 5.30
CA GLN A 154 7.89 3.89 5.45
C GLN A 154 8.15 3.26 6.84
N PRO A 155 9.31 3.50 7.51
CA PRO A 155 9.55 3.03 8.88
C PRO A 155 8.44 3.39 9.87
N GLY A 156 8.08 2.45 10.73
CA GLY A 156 7.00 2.59 11.70
C GLY A 156 5.60 2.26 11.16
N ASN A 157 5.41 2.09 9.84
CA ASN A 157 4.17 1.54 9.29
C ASN A 157 4.07 0.03 9.56
N LEU A 158 2.88 -0.44 9.95
CA LEU A 158 2.67 -1.85 10.32
C LEU A 158 3.05 -2.82 9.21
N TYR A 159 2.62 -2.60 7.97
CA TYR A 159 2.96 -3.48 6.86
C TYR A 159 4.46 -3.47 6.55
N TYR A 160 5.13 -2.33 6.74
CA TYR A 160 6.54 -2.15 6.44
C TYR A 160 7.38 -2.93 7.43
N GLU A 161 7.11 -2.75 8.73
CA GLU A 161 7.79 -3.43 9.82
C GLU A 161 7.55 -4.94 9.79
N LEU A 162 6.32 -5.37 9.53
CA LEU A 162 6.02 -6.78 9.33
C LEU A 162 6.83 -7.36 8.18
N ASN A 163 6.81 -6.72 7.01
CA ASN A 163 7.50 -7.25 5.84
C ASN A 163 9.03 -7.24 6.03
N ASN A 164 9.60 -6.25 6.73
CA ASN A 164 11.00 -6.25 7.12
C ASN A 164 11.35 -7.43 8.04
N ALA A 165 10.52 -7.69 9.05
CA ALA A 165 10.71 -8.82 9.94
C ALA A 165 10.59 -10.16 9.20
N LEU A 166 9.65 -10.27 8.27
CA LEU A 166 9.41 -11.50 7.50
C LEU A 166 10.55 -11.85 6.53
N ARG A 167 11.31 -10.84 6.04
CA ARG A 167 12.49 -11.05 5.19
C ARG A 167 13.69 -11.63 5.94
N GLN A 168 13.70 -11.54 7.26
CA GLN A 168 14.79 -12.09 8.07
C GLN A 168 14.83 -13.62 7.99
N ARG A 169 16.04 -14.18 8.16
CA ARG A 169 16.31 -15.63 8.11
C ARG A 169 16.70 -16.17 9.49
N GLY A 170 16.66 -17.50 9.63
CA GLY A 170 17.15 -18.22 10.81
C GLY A 170 16.56 -17.69 12.13
N ALA A 171 17.43 -17.24 13.03
CA ALA A 171 17.03 -16.67 14.33
C ALA A 171 16.12 -15.43 14.16
N GLY A 172 16.39 -14.58 13.18
CA GLY A 172 15.57 -13.39 12.90
C GLY A 172 14.15 -13.75 12.44
N ARG A 173 13.99 -14.82 11.65
CA ARG A 173 12.67 -15.35 11.29
C ARG A 173 11.91 -15.85 12.52
N THR A 174 12.61 -16.56 13.41
CA THR A 174 12.01 -17.07 14.65
C THR A 174 11.50 -15.93 15.52
N ALA A 175 12.30 -14.86 15.67
CA ALA A 175 11.90 -13.64 16.37
C ALA A 175 10.70 -12.97 15.68
N ALA A 176 10.69 -12.88 14.35
CA ALA A 176 9.56 -12.34 13.59
C ALA A 176 8.26 -13.11 13.85
N LEU A 177 8.30 -14.45 13.89
CA LEU A 177 7.11 -15.26 14.16
C LEU A 177 6.65 -15.21 15.62
N GLN A 178 7.56 -15.00 16.57
CA GLN A 178 7.20 -14.77 17.97
C GLN A 178 6.54 -13.41 18.17
N LEU A 179 7.04 -12.38 17.50
CA LEU A 179 6.52 -11.02 17.59
C LEU A 179 5.19 -10.89 16.85
N TRP A 180 5.15 -11.29 15.57
CA TRP A 180 4.03 -11.05 14.66
C TRP A 180 3.06 -12.22 14.52
N GLY A 181 3.32 -13.37 15.16
CA GLY A 181 2.59 -14.61 14.91
C GLY A 181 1.08 -14.52 15.15
N GLY A 182 0.65 -13.74 16.15
CA GLY A 182 -0.76 -13.53 16.44
C GLY A 182 -1.47 -12.75 15.34
N PHE A 183 -0.89 -11.62 14.92
CA PHE A 183 -1.38 -10.83 13.80
C PHE A 183 -1.38 -11.63 12.48
N LEU A 184 -0.28 -12.32 12.19
CA LEU A 184 -0.13 -13.15 10.98
C LEU A 184 -1.17 -14.25 10.90
N PHE A 185 -1.60 -14.80 12.04
CA PHE A 185 -2.64 -15.83 12.05
C PHE A 185 -3.93 -15.27 11.46
N TYR A 186 -4.37 -14.09 11.92
CA TYR A 186 -5.60 -13.46 11.44
C TYR A 186 -5.50 -13.03 9.98
N LEU A 187 -4.39 -12.41 9.59
CA LEU A 187 -4.20 -11.97 8.20
C LEU A 187 -4.20 -13.17 7.23
N LEU A 188 -3.44 -14.23 7.54
CA LEU A 188 -3.43 -15.42 6.68
C LEU A 188 -4.78 -16.16 6.69
N SER A 189 -5.48 -16.19 7.83
CA SER A 189 -6.82 -16.79 7.92
C SER A 189 -7.85 -16.05 7.09
N ALA A 190 -7.73 -14.71 6.99
CA ALA A 190 -8.56 -13.88 6.12
C ALA A 190 -8.28 -14.18 4.65
N LEU A 191 -7.01 -14.17 4.26
CA LEU A 191 -6.58 -14.39 2.87
C LEU A 191 -6.92 -15.80 2.37
N ASP A 192 -6.85 -16.82 3.23
CA ASP A 192 -7.24 -18.20 2.90
C ASP A 192 -8.71 -18.33 2.50
N LYS A 193 -9.58 -17.44 3.01
CA LYS A 193 -11.01 -17.39 2.65
C LYS A 193 -11.29 -16.62 1.36
N LEU A 194 -10.33 -15.83 0.87
CA LEU A 194 -10.48 -15.12 -0.40
C LEU A 194 -10.18 -16.06 -1.55
N THR A 195 -10.90 -15.92 -2.65
CA THR A 195 -10.66 -16.68 -3.88
C THR A 195 -9.25 -16.38 -4.42
N ASP A 196 -8.54 -17.43 -4.84
CA ASP A 196 -7.30 -17.30 -5.59
C ASP A 196 -7.57 -16.69 -6.97
N THR A 197 -6.80 -15.64 -7.29
CA THR A 197 -6.81 -15.00 -8.60
C THR A 197 -5.50 -15.34 -9.32
N ALA A 198 -5.63 -16.09 -10.40
CA ALA A 198 -4.55 -16.30 -11.35
C ALA A 198 -4.53 -15.17 -12.40
N GLY A 199 -3.36 -14.77 -12.86
CA GLY A 199 -3.22 -13.72 -13.87
C GLY A 199 -1.87 -13.02 -13.84
N VAL A 200 -1.78 -11.89 -14.54
CA VAL A 200 -0.58 -11.05 -14.56
C VAL A 200 -0.74 -9.87 -13.60
N VAL A 201 0.25 -9.68 -12.74
CA VAL A 201 0.34 -8.52 -11.84
C VAL A 201 1.74 -7.89 -11.93
N TYR A 202 1.85 -6.64 -11.51
CA TYR A 202 3.04 -5.82 -11.64
C TYR A 202 3.49 -5.26 -10.30
N ARG A 203 4.81 -5.17 -10.12
CA ARG A 203 5.46 -4.57 -8.94
C ARG A 203 6.74 -3.84 -9.35
N GLY A 204 6.87 -2.57 -8.97
CA GLY A 204 8.09 -1.81 -9.20
C GLY A 204 9.18 -2.11 -8.18
N TYR A 205 10.44 -2.06 -8.59
CA TYR A 205 11.64 -2.26 -7.79
C TYR A 205 12.72 -1.24 -8.19
N PRO A 206 13.20 -0.36 -7.29
CA PRO A 206 14.02 0.80 -7.64
C PRO A 206 15.52 0.50 -7.75
N ASP A 207 15.95 -0.77 -7.77
CA ASP A 207 17.38 -1.13 -7.79
C ASP A 207 17.67 -2.27 -8.79
N LYS A 208 17.89 -1.87 -10.04
CA LYS A 208 18.10 -2.74 -11.19
C LYS A 208 19.36 -3.58 -11.08
N HIS A 209 20.46 -3.03 -10.59
CA HIS A 209 21.74 -3.76 -10.44
C HIS A 209 21.58 -4.99 -9.57
N LYS A 210 20.84 -4.81 -8.48
CA LYS A 210 20.46 -5.87 -7.58
C LYS A 210 19.60 -6.92 -8.28
N VAL A 211 18.62 -6.50 -9.09
CA VAL A 211 17.83 -7.47 -9.88
C VAL A 211 18.71 -8.26 -10.85
N GLU A 212 19.65 -7.60 -11.54
CA GLU A 212 20.60 -8.25 -12.45
C GLU A 212 21.46 -9.32 -11.77
N GLU A 213 21.95 -9.02 -10.55
CA GLU A 213 22.79 -9.94 -9.79
C GLU A 213 22.02 -11.21 -9.38
N PHE A 214 20.78 -11.05 -8.91
CA PHE A 214 20.08 -12.13 -8.23
C PHE A 214 19.01 -12.82 -9.07
N TYR A 215 18.46 -12.20 -10.11
CA TYR A 215 17.35 -12.75 -10.88
C TYR A 215 17.80 -13.24 -12.26
N GLN A 216 18.51 -14.37 -12.28
CA GLN A 216 18.95 -15.03 -13.50
C GLN A 216 17.86 -15.96 -14.04
N VAL A 217 17.73 -16.05 -15.37
CA VAL A 217 16.74 -16.92 -16.04
C VAL A 217 16.83 -18.36 -15.52
N GLY A 218 15.67 -18.96 -15.23
CA GLY A 218 15.54 -20.30 -14.68
C GLY A 218 15.82 -20.41 -13.18
N ARG A 219 16.30 -19.34 -12.53
CA ARG A 219 16.55 -19.36 -11.09
C ARG A 219 15.22 -19.45 -10.34
N PRO A 220 15.07 -20.39 -9.40
CA PRO A 220 13.95 -20.37 -8.48
C PRO A 220 14.13 -19.17 -7.53
N ILE A 221 13.03 -18.53 -7.14
CA ILE A 221 13.00 -17.41 -6.21
C ILE A 221 11.93 -17.71 -5.16
N GLN A 222 12.17 -17.32 -3.91
CA GLN A 222 11.15 -17.36 -2.88
C GLN A 222 11.07 -15.99 -2.23
N TRP A 223 9.86 -15.44 -2.15
CA TRP A 223 9.58 -14.20 -1.44
C TRP A 223 9.04 -14.54 -0.05
N GLY A 224 9.72 -14.13 1.01
CA GLY A 224 9.49 -14.47 2.41
C GLY A 224 8.57 -13.50 3.14
N ALA A 225 8.34 -12.33 2.56
CA ALA A 225 7.34 -11.34 3.00
C ALA A 225 6.10 -11.33 2.09
N PHE A 226 5.07 -10.60 2.51
CA PHE A 226 3.96 -10.29 1.62
C PHE A 226 4.44 -9.39 0.48
N SER A 227 3.82 -9.53 -0.69
CA SER A 227 4.10 -8.64 -1.82
C SER A 227 2.81 -8.04 -2.35
N SER A 228 2.68 -6.73 -2.15
CA SER A 228 1.63 -5.94 -2.80
C SER A 228 1.96 -5.75 -4.27
N THR A 229 0.96 -5.97 -5.13
CA THR A 229 1.08 -5.88 -6.59
C THR A 229 -0.19 -5.25 -7.16
N SER A 230 -0.14 -4.81 -8.41
CA SER A 230 -1.30 -4.26 -9.13
C SER A 230 -1.53 -4.99 -10.44
N THR A 231 -2.79 -5.11 -10.88
CA THR A 231 -3.10 -5.58 -12.24
C THR A 231 -2.69 -4.57 -13.31
N GLU A 232 -2.46 -3.31 -12.92
CA GLU A 232 -2.08 -2.22 -13.80
C GLU A 232 -0.59 -1.92 -13.71
N SER A 233 0.12 -2.00 -14.84
CA SER A 233 1.56 -1.68 -14.89
C SER A 233 1.84 -0.21 -14.61
N THR A 234 0.88 0.68 -14.87
CA THR A 234 0.99 2.11 -14.55
C THR A 234 1.12 2.37 -13.05
N THR A 235 0.46 1.58 -12.21
CA THR A 235 0.60 1.65 -10.75
C THR A 235 2.03 1.28 -10.34
N ALA A 236 2.61 0.23 -10.93
CA ALA A 236 3.96 -0.23 -10.61
C ALA A 236 5.05 0.83 -10.89
N ARG A 237 4.81 1.72 -11.87
CA ARG A 237 5.72 2.83 -12.22
C ARG A 237 5.83 3.90 -11.15
N ALA A 238 4.89 3.98 -10.20
CA ALA A 238 5.03 4.88 -9.06
C ALA A 238 6.15 4.44 -8.09
N PHE A 239 6.65 3.20 -8.24
CA PHE A 239 7.62 2.57 -7.32
C PHE A 239 9.00 2.35 -7.95
N THR A 240 9.21 2.83 -9.17
CA THR A 240 10.46 2.68 -9.91
C THR A 240 10.56 3.72 -11.02
N ASP A 241 11.77 4.13 -11.36
CA ASP A 241 12.04 4.93 -12.55
C ASP A 241 12.59 4.07 -13.70
N LYS A 242 12.85 4.70 -14.85
CA LYS A 242 13.32 4.05 -16.08
C LYS A 242 14.83 3.77 -16.07
N ASP A 243 15.58 4.55 -15.31
CA ASP A 243 17.03 4.57 -15.35
C ASP A 243 17.62 3.54 -14.38
N SER A 244 17.04 3.45 -13.19
CA SER A 244 17.62 2.74 -12.05
C SER A 244 16.84 1.52 -11.59
N GLY A 245 15.61 1.30 -12.06
CA GLY A 245 14.77 0.23 -11.54
C GLY A 245 14.12 -0.69 -12.59
N VAL A 246 13.31 -1.61 -12.08
CA VAL A 246 12.72 -2.75 -12.81
C VAL A 246 11.26 -2.90 -12.40
N ILE A 247 10.41 -3.22 -13.37
CA ILE A 247 9.06 -3.68 -13.14
C ILE A 247 9.05 -5.21 -13.21
N PHE A 248 8.80 -5.86 -12.07
CA PHE A 248 8.48 -7.28 -12.06
C PHE A 248 7.09 -7.47 -12.67
N LYS A 249 7.02 -8.31 -13.70
CA LYS A 249 5.78 -8.80 -14.28
C LYS A 249 5.58 -10.25 -13.84
N LEU A 250 4.63 -10.45 -12.95
CA LEU A 250 4.42 -11.72 -12.29
C LEU A 250 3.22 -12.43 -12.90
N THR A 251 3.40 -13.65 -13.36
CA THR A 251 2.29 -14.58 -13.63
C THR A 251 2.00 -15.34 -12.35
N VAL A 252 0.90 -15.00 -11.70
CA VAL A 252 0.49 -15.57 -10.41
C VAL A 252 -0.63 -16.57 -10.58
N LEU A 253 -0.72 -17.50 -9.64
CA LEU A 253 -1.73 -18.54 -9.48
C LEU A 253 -2.58 -18.29 -8.23
N SER A 254 -1.98 -17.70 -7.17
CA SER A 254 -2.57 -17.62 -5.82
C SER A 254 -2.75 -16.19 -5.28
N GLY A 255 -2.79 -15.19 -6.17
CA GLY A 255 -2.94 -13.79 -5.77
C GLY A 255 -4.30 -13.53 -5.11
N LYS A 256 -4.33 -12.69 -4.08
CA LYS A 256 -5.56 -12.33 -3.36
C LYS A 256 -5.96 -10.90 -3.66
N VAL A 257 -7.12 -10.69 -4.28
CA VAL A 257 -7.66 -9.35 -4.54
C VAL A 257 -8.18 -8.77 -3.23
N ILE A 258 -7.53 -7.73 -2.71
CA ILE A 258 -7.88 -7.15 -1.40
C ILE A 258 -8.48 -5.75 -1.46
N LYS A 259 -8.58 -5.15 -2.66
CA LYS A 259 -9.11 -3.79 -2.88
C LYS A 259 -10.40 -3.46 -2.12
N ALA A 260 -11.35 -4.41 -2.05
CA ALA A 260 -12.64 -4.21 -1.38
C ALA A 260 -12.52 -4.10 0.16
N TYR A 261 -11.44 -4.62 0.72
CA TYR A 261 -11.15 -4.63 2.15
C TYR A 261 -10.10 -3.58 2.53
N SER A 262 -9.31 -3.10 1.56
CA SER A 262 -8.22 -2.16 1.80
C SER A 262 -8.72 -0.86 2.43
N TYR A 263 -7.93 -0.29 3.36
CA TYR A 263 -8.20 1.02 3.93
C TYR A 263 -8.23 2.11 2.85
N PHE A 264 -7.32 1.99 1.87
CA PHE A 264 -7.29 2.82 0.66
C PHE A 264 -7.65 1.97 -0.57
N SER A 265 -8.86 2.14 -1.09
CA SER A 265 -9.41 1.31 -2.18
C SER A 265 -8.97 1.74 -3.59
N ALA A 266 -8.05 2.71 -3.71
CA ALA A 266 -7.66 3.28 -5.00
C ALA A 266 -6.77 2.35 -5.84
N GLU A 267 -6.08 1.41 -5.20
CA GLU A 267 -5.15 0.50 -5.85
C GLU A 267 -5.89 -0.81 -6.18
N ASN A 268 -5.79 -1.31 -7.41
CA ASN A 268 -6.28 -2.64 -7.79
C ASN A 268 -5.34 -3.70 -7.20
N GLU A 269 -5.23 -3.69 -5.87
CA GLU A 269 -4.21 -4.41 -5.12
C GLU A 269 -4.51 -5.90 -5.12
N VAL A 270 -3.51 -6.65 -5.59
CA VAL A 270 -3.43 -8.10 -5.48
C VAL A 270 -2.27 -8.40 -4.54
N LEU A 271 -2.59 -9.01 -3.40
CA LEU A 271 -1.62 -9.39 -2.40
C LEU A 271 -1.12 -10.81 -2.65
N ILE A 272 0.20 -10.97 -2.68
CA ILE A 272 0.86 -12.26 -2.74
C ILE A 272 1.32 -12.64 -1.33
N SER A 273 0.99 -13.87 -0.92
CA SER A 273 1.30 -14.37 0.42
C SER A 273 2.81 -14.60 0.62
N PRO A 274 3.30 -14.57 1.87
CA PRO A 274 4.65 -14.93 2.21
C PRO A 274 4.96 -16.36 1.79
N GLN A 275 6.22 -16.59 1.44
CA GLN A 275 6.76 -17.85 0.92
C GLN A 275 6.27 -18.22 -0.48
N ALA A 276 5.65 -17.28 -1.21
CA ALA A 276 5.37 -17.47 -2.63
C ALA A 276 6.67 -17.75 -3.39
N ARG A 277 6.60 -18.70 -4.31
CA ARG A 277 7.75 -19.19 -5.07
C ARG A 277 7.57 -18.86 -6.54
N PHE A 278 8.64 -18.41 -7.16
CA PHE A 278 8.67 -18.00 -8.55
C PHE A 278 9.83 -18.68 -9.26
N THR A 279 9.76 -18.74 -10.58
CA THR A 279 10.92 -18.97 -11.44
C THR A 279 11.09 -17.76 -12.35
N VAL A 280 12.33 -17.31 -12.52
CA VAL A 280 12.66 -16.25 -13.47
C VAL A 280 12.47 -16.77 -14.89
N SER A 281 11.51 -16.20 -15.62
CA SER A 281 11.15 -16.67 -16.97
C SER A 281 11.73 -15.82 -18.10
N SER A 282 12.29 -14.64 -17.80
CA SER A 282 12.97 -13.80 -18.79
C SER A 282 14.26 -13.20 -18.23
N ALA A 283 15.19 -12.87 -19.13
CA ALA A 283 16.24 -11.91 -18.78
C ALA A 283 15.60 -10.51 -18.64
N LEU A 284 16.36 -9.53 -18.13
CA LEU A 284 15.89 -8.15 -18.18
C LEU A 284 15.70 -7.68 -19.62
N TYR A 285 14.60 -7.00 -19.88
CA TYR A 285 14.28 -6.44 -21.19
C TYR A 285 13.63 -5.07 -21.05
N VAL A 286 13.74 -4.24 -22.09
CA VAL A 286 13.10 -2.91 -22.10
C VAL A 286 11.76 -3.03 -22.81
N GLY A 287 10.68 -2.61 -22.15
CA GLY A 287 9.34 -2.55 -22.72
C GLY A 287 9.18 -1.40 -23.71
N ALA A 288 8.10 -1.43 -24.50
CA ALA A 288 7.79 -0.35 -25.45
C ALA A 288 7.54 1.01 -24.77
N ASP A 289 7.26 1.01 -23.47
CA ASP A 289 7.10 2.20 -22.62
C ASP A 289 8.43 2.74 -22.05
N GLY A 290 9.55 2.07 -22.35
CA GLY A 290 10.90 2.43 -21.93
C GLY A 290 11.27 2.00 -20.51
N TYR A 291 10.42 1.24 -19.81
CA TYR A 291 10.78 0.67 -18.51
C TYR A 291 11.53 -0.65 -18.69
N THR A 292 12.42 -0.97 -17.76
CA THR A 292 13.04 -2.31 -17.70
C THR A 292 12.07 -3.27 -16.99
N TYR A 293 11.90 -4.48 -17.52
CA TYR A 293 11.03 -5.53 -16.99
C TYR A 293 11.80 -6.81 -16.69
N LEU A 294 11.27 -7.58 -15.75
CA LEU A 294 11.63 -8.98 -15.50
C LEU A 294 10.36 -9.82 -15.32
N ASP A 295 10.27 -10.95 -16.01
CA ASP A 295 9.15 -11.87 -15.88
C ASP A 295 9.43 -12.95 -14.82
N LEU A 296 8.45 -13.14 -13.93
CA LEU A 296 8.42 -14.19 -12.92
C LEU A 296 7.16 -15.04 -13.08
N VAL A 297 7.28 -16.36 -12.94
CA VAL A 297 6.13 -17.28 -12.96
C VAL A 297 6.00 -18.00 -11.63
N GLU A 298 4.87 -17.84 -10.96
CA GLU A 298 4.57 -18.51 -9.70
C GLU A 298 4.55 -20.03 -9.89
N GLN A 299 5.17 -20.74 -8.95
CA GLN A 299 5.25 -22.20 -8.94
C GLN A 299 4.19 -22.74 -7.99
N SER A 300 3.43 -23.75 -8.45
CA SER A 300 2.51 -24.50 -7.58
C SER A 300 3.30 -25.52 -6.74
N GLY A 301 3.10 -25.52 -5.41
CA GLY A 301 3.64 -26.56 -4.53
C GLY A 301 5.17 -26.57 -4.31
N THR A 302 5.64 -27.51 -3.49
CA THR A 302 7.04 -27.64 -3.06
C THR A 302 7.92 -28.27 -4.15
N LEU A 303 8.43 -27.47 -5.07
CA LEU A 303 9.58 -27.86 -5.90
C LEU A 303 10.89 -27.52 -5.19
N PHE A 304 11.25 -28.35 -4.22
CA PHE A 304 12.64 -28.63 -3.88
C PHE A 304 12.76 -30.15 -3.75
N VAL A 305 12.75 -30.83 -4.91
CA VAL A 305 13.31 -32.17 -5.02
C VAL A 305 14.77 -31.99 -5.40
N SER A 306 15.65 -32.13 -4.41
CA SER A 306 16.94 -32.80 -4.48
C SER A 306 17.49 -32.93 -3.06
#